data_AF-A0A7V5D973-F1
#
_entry.id   AF-A0A7V5D973-F1
#
_cell.length_a   1.000
_cell.length_b   1.000
_cell.length_c   1.000
_cell.angle_alpha   90.00
_cell.angle_beta   90.00
_cell.angle_gamma   90.00
#
_symmetry.space_group_name_H-M   'P 1'
#
loop_
_entity.id
_entity.type
_entity.pdbx_description
1 polymer ?
#
loop_
_entity_poly.entity_id
_entity_poly.type
_entity_poly.pdbx_seq_one_letter_code
_entity_poly.pdbx_strand_id
1 'polypeptide(L)'
;EKRESAFKTIDLAAEKVKKGKKLVVFPEGTRSAGNSLLPFKKGGFVLAIKSGAPIVPVSIYGTHKILPKKSLHLGEGKIVKILVQPPVDTSSFTMENKESLIDLIKTRIEDGIKSISDGNS
;
A
#
# COMPACT_ATOMS: atom_id res chain seq x y z
N GLU A 1 17.98 4.62 19.52
CA GLU A 1 18.57 3.74 18.47
C GLU A 1 17.59 3.23 17.39
N LYS A 2 16.75 2.21 17.60
CA LYS A 2 15.96 1.58 16.49
C LYS A 2 15.02 2.54 15.74
N ARG A 3 14.37 3.47 16.47
CA ARG A 3 13.43 4.45 15.90
C ARG A 3 14.14 5.52 15.06
N GLU A 4 15.34 5.91 15.47
CA GLU A 4 16.15 6.94 14.83
C GLU A 4 16.80 6.43 13.53
N SER A 5 17.25 5.18 13.54
CA SER A 5 17.72 4.47 12.32
C SER A 5 16.60 4.32 11.28
N ALA A 6 15.37 4.03 11.72
CA ALA A 6 14.22 3.94 10.83
C ALA A 6 13.89 5.28 10.15
N PHE A 7 14.00 6.42 10.86
CA PHE A 7 13.81 7.74 10.28
C PHE A 7 14.90 8.10 9.25
N LYS A 8 16.17 7.84 9.56
CA LYS A 8 17.27 8.03 8.59
C LYS A 8 17.07 7.22 7.31
N THR A 9 16.57 5.99 7.45
CA THR A 9 16.27 5.13 6.30
C THR A 9 15.14 5.71 5.44
N ILE A 10 14.09 6.25 6.06
CA ILE A 10 12.99 6.91 5.35
C ILE A 10 13.48 8.14 4.59
N ASP A 11 14.36 8.94 5.20
CA ASP A 11 14.90 10.15 4.56
C ASP A 11 15.75 9.81 3.33
N LEU A 12 16.64 8.83 3.46
CA LEU A 12 17.45 8.33 2.34
C LEU A 12 16.58 7.77 1.21
N ALA A 13 15.49 7.08 1.55
CA ALA A 13 14.57 6.54 0.57
C ALA A 13 13.73 7.65 -0.10
N ALA A 14 13.32 8.68 0.63
CA ALA A 14 12.63 9.85 0.09
C ALA A 14 13.51 10.59 -0.93
N GLU A 15 14.80 10.78 -0.63
CA GLU A 15 15.76 11.40 -1.56
C GLU A 15 15.95 10.58 -2.84
N LYS A 16 15.96 9.25 -2.74
CA LYS A 16 16.00 8.37 -3.94
C LYS A 16 14.74 8.52 -4.78
N VAL A 17 13.57 8.61 -4.14
CA VAL A 17 12.30 8.80 -4.84
C VAL A 17 12.23 10.16 -5.52
N LYS A 18 12.68 11.24 -4.87
CA LYS A 18 12.83 12.56 -5.50
C LYS A 18 13.69 12.52 -6.76
N LYS A 19 14.73 11.67 -6.78
CA LYS A 19 15.61 11.44 -7.94
C LYS A 19 15.02 10.50 -8.99
N GLY A 20 13.71 10.24 -8.96
CA GLY A 20 12.99 9.46 -9.97
C GLY A 20 12.97 7.95 -9.73
N LYS A 21 13.41 7.46 -8.56
CA LYS A 21 13.23 6.04 -8.22
C LYS A 21 11.76 5.76 -7.86
N LYS A 22 11.25 4.64 -8.35
CA LYS A 22 9.89 4.16 -8.06
C LYS A 22 9.93 3.21 -6.86
N LEU A 23 8.95 3.31 -5.97
CA LEU A 23 8.86 2.49 -4.77
C LEU A 23 7.49 1.82 -4.70
N VAL A 24 7.47 0.55 -4.35
CA VAL A 24 6.24 -0.20 -4.00
C VAL A 24 6.24 -0.43 -2.50
N VAL A 25 5.13 -0.11 -1.84
CA VAL A 25 4.96 -0.27 -0.40
C VAL A 25 3.71 -1.11 -0.14
N PHE A 26 3.86 -2.16 0.67
CA PHE A 26 2.72 -2.86 1.28
C PHE A 26 2.51 -2.28 2.67
N PRO A 27 1.53 -1.37 2.87
CA PRO A 27 1.43 -0.58 4.09
C PRO A 27 1.14 -1.44 5.32
N GLU A 28 0.52 -2.61 5.17
CA GLU A 28 0.29 -3.60 6.23
C GLU A 28 1.59 -4.24 6.77
N GLY A 29 2.63 -4.33 5.91
CA GLY A 29 3.92 -4.93 6.23
C GLY A 29 3.90 -6.45 6.44
N THR A 30 2.77 -7.12 6.23
CA THR A 30 2.64 -8.59 6.21
C THR A 30 1.42 -8.99 5.37
N ARG A 31 1.32 -10.27 5.01
CA ARG A 31 0.15 -10.79 4.31
C ARG A 31 -1.05 -10.91 5.26
N SER A 32 -2.18 -10.33 4.87
CA SER A 32 -3.49 -10.59 5.46
C SER A 32 -3.90 -12.06 5.24
N ALA A 33 -4.79 -12.57 6.10
CA ALA A 33 -5.42 -13.89 5.92
C ALA A 33 -6.53 -13.88 4.85
N GLY A 34 -6.81 -12.73 4.23
CA GLY A 34 -7.73 -12.60 3.10
C GLY A 34 -9.08 -11.96 3.42
N ASN A 35 -9.40 -11.74 4.70
CA ASN A 35 -10.73 -11.25 5.12
C ASN A 35 -10.83 -9.71 5.22
N SER A 36 -9.71 -9.02 5.41
CA SER A 36 -9.68 -7.56 5.54
C SER A 36 -8.25 -7.02 5.42
N LEU A 37 -8.11 -5.72 5.14
CA LEU A 37 -6.84 -5.02 5.26
C LEU A 37 -6.42 -4.95 6.73
N LEU A 38 -5.14 -5.18 7.00
CA LEU A 38 -4.53 -4.90 8.30
C LEU A 38 -4.28 -3.39 8.49
N PRO A 39 -3.98 -2.94 9.72
CA PRO A 39 -3.60 -1.56 9.97
C PRO A 39 -2.39 -1.12 9.13
N PHE A 40 -2.47 0.08 8.56
CA PHE A 40 -1.42 0.63 7.73
C PHE A 40 -0.30 1.26 8.57
N LYS A 41 0.95 0.93 8.24
CA LYS A 41 2.14 1.53 8.82
C LYS A 41 2.41 2.88 8.16
N LYS A 42 2.73 3.88 8.99
CA LYS A 42 2.88 5.28 8.58
C LYS A 42 4.12 5.57 7.72
N GLY A 43 5.15 4.72 7.78
CA GLY A 43 6.47 5.00 7.18
C GLY A 43 6.44 5.29 5.67
N GLY A 44 5.64 4.54 4.89
CA GLY A 44 5.51 4.77 3.45
C GLY A 44 4.85 6.09 3.10
N PHE A 45 3.85 6.50 3.90
CA PHE A 45 3.14 7.78 3.73
C PHE A 45 4.03 8.97 4.11
N VAL A 46 4.81 8.83 5.17
CA VAL A 46 5.83 9.82 5.54
C VAL A 46 6.86 9.98 4.43
N LEU A 47 7.32 8.88 3.82
CA LEU A 47 8.23 8.93 2.68
C LEU A 47 7.60 9.67 1.49
N ALA A 48 6.34 9.36 1.15
CA ALA A 48 5.64 10.01 0.05
C ALA A 48 5.52 11.53 0.28
N ILE A 49 5.09 11.96 1.47
CA ILE A 49 5.03 13.38 1.85
C ILE A 49 6.42 14.05 1.76
N LYS A 50 7.46 13.42 2.32
CA LYS A 50 8.82 14.00 2.29
C LYS A 50 9.42 14.07 0.88
N SER A 51 9.05 13.14 0.00
CA SER A 51 9.51 13.11 -1.39
C SER A 51 8.67 13.97 -2.34
N GLY A 52 7.46 14.35 -1.94
CA GLY A 52 6.48 15.00 -2.82
C GLY A 52 5.97 14.08 -3.93
N ALA A 53 6.21 12.77 -3.82
CA ALA A 53 5.82 11.81 -4.85
C ALA A 53 4.36 11.41 -4.69
N PRO A 54 3.57 11.37 -5.80
CA PRO A 54 2.19 10.93 -5.74
C PRO A 54 2.11 9.45 -5.34
N ILE A 55 1.04 9.10 -4.64
CA ILE A 55 0.74 7.70 -4.29
C ILE A 55 -0.24 7.14 -5.31
N VAL A 56 0.08 6.00 -5.91
CA VAL A 56 -0.84 5.24 -6.77
C VAL A 56 -1.45 4.10 -5.96
N PRO A 57 -2.74 4.17 -5.58
CA PRO A 57 -3.40 3.08 -4.85
C PRO A 57 -3.59 1.86 -5.76
N VAL A 58 -3.33 0.67 -5.22
CA VAL A 58 -3.50 -0.60 -5.93
C VAL A 58 -4.25 -1.59 -5.05
N SER A 59 -5.40 -2.04 -5.52
CA SER A 59 -6.22 -3.07 -4.88
C SER A 59 -5.92 -4.43 -5.50
N ILE A 60 -5.70 -5.44 -4.66
CA ILE A 60 -5.36 -6.80 -5.08
C ILE A 60 -6.33 -7.77 -4.41
N TYR A 61 -7.00 -8.60 -5.20
CA TYR A 61 -7.93 -9.63 -4.72
C TYR A 61 -7.59 -11.00 -5.30
N GLY A 62 -7.82 -12.06 -4.53
CA GLY A 62 -7.67 -13.47 -4.95
C GLY A 62 -6.30 -14.10 -4.70
N THR A 63 -5.25 -13.30 -4.42
CA THR A 63 -3.88 -13.83 -4.20
C THR A 63 -3.76 -14.76 -2.98
N HIS A 64 -4.56 -14.54 -1.94
CA HIS A 64 -4.61 -15.40 -0.75
C HIS A 64 -5.11 -16.84 -1.06
N LYS A 65 -5.85 -17.03 -2.16
CA LYS A 65 -6.36 -18.33 -2.61
C LYS A 65 -5.32 -19.11 -3.42
N ILE A 66 -4.32 -18.42 -3.97
CA ILE A 66 -3.22 -19.02 -4.75
C ILE A 66 -2.10 -19.45 -3.82
N LEU A 67 -1.65 -18.58 -2.91
CA LEU A 67 -0.57 -18.89 -1.98
C LEU A 67 -0.98 -18.52 -0.54
N PRO A 68 -1.68 -19.43 0.16
CA PRO A 68 -2.08 -19.22 1.54
C PRO A 68 -0.89 -18.89 2.43
N LYS A 69 -1.13 -18.09 3.47
CA LYS A 69 -0.11 -17.74 4.48
C LYS A 69 0.44 -19.03 5.09
N LYS A 70 1.77 -19.22 5.05
CA LYS A 70 2.52 -20.42 5.51
C LYS A 70 2.40 -21.69 4.64
N SER A 71 1.88 -21.58 3.41
CA SER A 71 1.92 -22.68 2.43
C SER A 71 2.81 -22.32 1.24
N LEU A 72 3.50 -23.32 0.67
CA LEU A 72 4.17 -23.26 -0.63
C LEU A 72 3.36 -23.92 -1.74
N HIS A 73 2.24 -24.58 -1.41
CA HIS A 73 1.36 -25.17 -2.40
C HIS A 73 0.56 -24.08 -3.11
N LEU A 74 0.78 -23.95 -4.41
CA LEU A 74 0.03 -23.08 -5.29
C LEU A 74 -1.34 -23.71 -5.55
N GLY A 75 -2.41 -23.07 -5.11
CA GLY A 75 -3.77 -23.47 -5.47
C GLY A 75 -3.99 -23.23 -6.97
N GLU A 76 -4.37 -24.27 -7.71
CA GLU A 76 -4.65 -24.19 -9.14
C GLU A 76 -6.00 -23.46 -9.41
N GLY A 77 -6.09 -22.82 -10.59
CA GLY A 77 -7.36 -22.31 -11.13
C GLY A 77 -7.98 -21.11 -10.39
N LYS A 78 -7.19 -20.24 -9.75
CA LYS A 78 -7.71 -19.05 -9.07
C LYS A 78 -7.39 -17.77 -9.84
N ILE A 79 -8.40 -16.91 -10.01
CA ILE A 79 -8.28 -15.61 -10.67
C ILE A 79 -7.72 -14.59 -9.66
N VAL A 80 -6.68 -13.86 -10.07
CA VAL A 80 -6.23 -12.64 -9.38
C VAL A 80 -6.81 -11.44 -10.11
N LYS A 81 -7.44 -10.56 -9.35
CA LYS A 81 -7.91 -9.27 -9.86
C LYS A 81 -7.04 -8.17 -9.26
N ILE A 82 -6.60 -7.24 -10.11
CA ILE A 82 -5.80 -6.07 -9.72
C ILE A 82 -6.49 -4.84 -10.28
N LEU A 83 -6.70 -3.84 -9.42
CA LEU A 83 -7.19 -2.53 -9.82
C LEU A 83 -6.15 -1.48 -9.45
N VAL A 84 -5.67 -0.76 -10.47
CA VAL A 84 -4.79 0.40 -10.31
C VAL A 84 -5.65 1.66 -10.38
N GLN A 85 -5.60 2.48 -9.33
CA GLN A 85 -6.42 3.68 -9.21
C GLN A 85 -5.62 4.94 -9.60
N PRO A 86 -6.29 6.07 -9.91
CA PRO A 86 -5.61 7.32 -10.21
C PRO A 86 -4.69 7.77 -9.07
N PRO A 87 -3.57 8.44 -9.41
CA PRO A 87 -2.63 8.95 -8.41
C PRO A 87 -3.32 9.93 -7.45
N VAL A 88 -2.88 9.89 -6.20
CA VAL A 88 -3.18 10.89 -5.17
C VAL A 88 -1.97 11.80 -5.08
N ASP A 89 -2.17 13.08 -5.37
CA ASP A 89 -1.15 14.09 -5.12
C ASP A 89 -0.91 14.23 -3.62
N THR A 90 0.36 14.24 -3.22
CA THR A 90 0.77 14.39 -1.83
C THR A 90 1.06 15.84 -1.43
N SER A 91 1.05 16.79 -2.38
CA SER A 91 1.42 18.19 -2.16
C SER A 91 0.59 18.90 -1.09
N SER A 92 -0.67 18.51 -0.91
CA SER A 92 -1.59 19.06 0.10
C SER A 92 -1.45 18.41 1.49
N PHE A 93 -0.55 17.44 1.64
CA PHE A 93 -0.39 16.68 2.89
C PHE A 93 0.93 17.02 3.59
N THR A 94 0.86 17.10 4.91
CA THR A 94 1.95 17.42 5.83
C THR A 94 2.10 16.34 6.89
N MET A 95 3.15 16.43 7.69
CA MET A 95 3.35 15.51 8.81
C MET A 95 2.26 15.60 9.88
N GLU A 96 1.54 16.73 9.95
CA GLU A 96 0.44 16.97 10.89
C GLU A 96 -0.85 16.30 10.42
N ASN A 97 -1.15 16.35 9.12
CA ASN A 97 -2.38 15.77 8.54
C ASN A 97 -2.17 14.42 7.84
N LYS A 98 -1.02 13.75 8.03
CA LYS A 98 -0.71 12.47 7.39
C LYS A 98 -1.75 11.37 7.62
N GLU A 99 -2.50 11.41 8.72
CA GLU A 99 -3.53 10.40 8.99
C GLU A 99 -4.67 10.49 7.97
N SER A 100 -5.04 11.69 7.52
CA SER A 100 -6.05 11.88 6.46
C SER A 100 -5.60 11.28 5.13
N LEU A 101 -4.30 11.33 4.82
CA LEU A 101 -3.73 10.66 3.65
C LEU A 101 -3.83 9.13 3.80
N ILE A 102 -3.51 8.60 4.97
CA ILE A 102 -3.57 7.17 5.26
C ILE A 102 -5.01 6.68 5.09
N ASP A 103 -5.97 7.38 5.67
CA ASP A 103 -7.39 7.03 5.60
C ASP A 103 -7.91 7.10 4.16
N LEU A 104 -7.59 8.18 3.43
CA LEU A 104 -7.96 8.31 2.01
C LEU A 104 -7.44 7.13 1.18
N ILE A 105 -6.17 6.77 1.33
CA ILE A 105 -5.55 5.67 0.56
C ILE A 105 -6.14 4.32 0.99
N LYS A 106 -6.39 4.14 2.28
CA LYS A 106 -7.03 2.93 2.81
C LYS A 106 -8.43 2.77 2.21
N THR A 107 -9.28 3.80 2.28
CA THR A 107 -10.62 3.79 1.69
C THR A 107 -10.58 3.49 0.19
N ARG A 108 -9.69 4.13 -0.57
CA ARG A 108 -9.52 3.84 -2.00
C ARG A 108 -9.21 2.37 -2.26
N ILE A 109 -8.28 1.79 -1.50
CA ILE A 109 -7.89 0.39 -1.65
C ILE A 109 -9.05 -0.54 -1.26
N GLU A 110 -9.78 -0.26 -0.17
CA GLU A 110 -10.94 -1.03 0.27
C GLU A 110 -12.07 -1.02 -0.75
N ASP A 111 -12.44 0.17 -1.27
CA ASP A 111 -13.43 0.33 -2.31
C ASP A 111 -13.03 -0.41 -3.60
N GLY A 112 -11.74 -0.31 -3.96
CA GLY A 112 -11.21 -1.02 -5.11
C GLY A 112 -11.23 -2.54 -4.95
N ILE A 113 -10.95 -3.06 -3.74
CA ILE A 113 -11.06 -4.49 -3.43
C ILE A 113 -12.51 -4.94 -3.54
N LYS A 114 -13.45 -4.17 -2.99
CA LYS A 114 -14.90 -4.47 -3.06
C LYS A 114 -15.39 -4.49 -4.51
N SER A 115 -15.01 -3.49 -5.30
CA SER A 115 -15.37 -3.41 -6.71
C SER A 115 -14.91 -4.63 -7.51
N ILE A 116 -13.68 -5.11 -7.29
CA ILE A 116 -13.16 -6.27 -8.01
C ILE A 116 -13.60 -7.61 -7.41
N SER A 117 -13.93 -7.68 -6.11
CA SER A 117 -14.47 -8.90 -5.49
C SER A 117 -15.89 -9.21 -5.96
N ASP A 118 -16.72 -8.19 -6.11
CA ASP A 118 -18.16 -8.32 -6.35
C ASP A 118 -18.51 -8.52 -7.84
N GLY A 119 -17.52 -8.38 -8.74
CA GLY A 119 -17.67 -8.60 -10.19
C GLY A 119 -17.77 -10.08 -10.59
N ASN A 120 -18.69 -10.83 -9.99
CA ASN A 120 -19.29 -12.08 -10.47
C ASN A 120 -20.81 -11.91 -10.47
N SER A 121 -21.31 -11.12 -11.41
CA SER A 121 -22.67 -11.25 -11.97
C SER A 121 -22.52 -11.25 -13.48
#